data_AF-V5C274-F1
#
_entry.id   AF-V5C274-F1
#
_cell.length_a   1.000
_cell.length_b   1.000
_cell.length_c   1.000
_cell.angle_alpha   90.00
_cell.angle_beta   90.00
_cell.angle_gamma   90.00
#
_symmetry.space_group_name_H-M   'P 1'
#
loop_
_entity.id
_entity.type
_entity.pdbx_description
1 polymer ?
#
loop_
_entity_poly.entity_id
_entity_poly.type
_entity_poly.pdbx_seq_one_letter_code
_entity_poly.pdbx_strand_id
1 'polypeptide(L)'
;MVSPVISFMDAIRSRYGSPDESELYDADALLVGDSSCRRNKKWELVGMEKTRMKQADHTRLVHVVLRGMNITAAERAEGELAAAALNRLQEVDISENPSLSMREIGIIACHLPALTVLQLSDNPDLLLFEAASTTVTPIKPLLMSAQLRKLVLHNVGLRSIWQLRVLVDLPALEELHLEKNNVRSLKLLTEAEEASTPHIQANAESTGNRSDCCFPNVTTLSLAQNELASWGRESGLNETLTTAFPRLTKLFLTGNRMTNLYDDDITATNSITTAAAGCGEYAYLWPLELLCVNDNKTINDPRTLETLRKLCPHLHTFRITYSAMFPQWNESLGRMYVVASLPGITTLNRGQVRPKERLDSEIFYVQRGLAAKQQEQKQQSEKQVEWVLPHYPLLETLQAKHKDVIMAIYREGGTASHDGITHMMLHLNICCDGFENVKKTVPSSMTVGKLKALIRAVFGVAPSNQRVSFFSGDDAVIERATELDNELQSLAFYGVSDGALVRVVDTSLRR
;
A
#
# COMPACT_ATOMS: atom_id res chain seq x y z
N MET A 1 23.63 38.04 4.28
CA MET A 1 22.29 38.66 4.27
C MET A 1 21.44 37.82 5.21
N VAL A 2 20.83 38.43 6.23
CA VAL A 2 19.93 37.71 7.15
C VAL A 2 18.64 37.44 6.40
N SER A 3 18.23 36.18 6.28
CA SER A 3 16.95 35.82 5.66
C SER A 3 15.81 36.51 6.39
N PRO A 4 14.80 37.04 5.69
CA PRO A 4 13.67 37.71 6.33
C PRO A 4 12.93 36.73 7.25
N VAL A 5 12.55 37.20 8.45
CA VAL A 5 11.73 36.41 9.37
C VAL A 5 10.29 36.37 8.85
N ILE A 6 9.82 35.17 8.55
CA ILE A 6 8.45 34.90 8.11
C ILE A 6 7.75 34.14 9.23
N SER A 7 6.76 34.76 9.86
CA SER A 7 5.96 34.14 10.91
C SER A 7 4.87 33.23 10.33
N PHE A 8 4.30 32.37 11.16
CA PHE A 8 3.12 31.57 10.79
C PHE A 8 1.96 32.44 10.30
N MET A 9 1.72 33.58 10.97
CA MET A 9 0.65 34.50 10.58
C MET A 9 0.97 35.28 9.31
N ASP A 10 2.23 35.56 9.00
CA ASP A 10 2.61 36.12 7.69
C ASP A 10 2.27 35.15 6.56
N ALA A 11 2.54 33.85 6.76
CA ALA A 11 2.20 32.83 5.79
C ALA A 11 0.67 32.68 5.63
N ILE A 12 -0.11 32.76 6.72
CA ILE A 12 -1.59 32.77 6.65
C ILE A 12 -2.08 33.99 5.87
N ARG A 13 -1.60 35.20 6.20
CA ARG A 13 -1.98 36.44 5.51
C ARG A 13 -1.65 36.37 4.02
N SER A 14 -0.46 35.90 3.68
CA SER A 14 -0.01 35.73 2.29
C SER A 14 -0.89 34.74 1.51
N ARG A 15 -1.27 33.62 2.14
CA ARG A 15 -2.00 32.53 1.46
C ARG A 15 -3.51 32.72 1.40
N TYR A 16 -4.10 33.25 2.47
CA TYR A 16 -5.55 33.36 2.67
C TYR A 16 -6.06 34.80 2.61
N GLY A 17 -5.16 35.77 2.44
CA GLY A 17 -5.44 37.19 2.39
C GLY A 17 -5.53 37.83 3.78
N SER A 18 -5.38 39.15 3.81
CA SER A 18 -5.70 39.99 4.96
C SER A 18 -7.05 40.70 4.77
N PRO A 19 -7.84 40.91 5.83
CA PRO A 19 -9.04 41.76 5.75
C PRO A 19 -8.71 43.19 5.28
N ASP A 20 -7.49 43.67 5.52
CA ASP A 20 -7.05 45.04 5.19
C ASP A 20 -6.60 45.22 3.72
N GLU A 21 -6.40 44.13 2.97
CA GLU A 21 -5.90 44.16 1.57
C GLU A 21 -7.01 44.22 0.51
N SER A 22 -8.25 44.52 0.92
CA SER A 22 -9.42 44.50 0.03
C SER A 22 -9.36 45.50 -1.14
N GLU A 23 -8.42 46.47 -1.12
CA GLU A 23 -8.35 47.56 -2.10
C GLU A 23 -7.21 47.42 -3.14
N LEU A 24 -6.34 46.40 -3.03
CA LEU A 24 -5.07 46.36 -3.77
C LEU A 24 -5.01 45.45 -5.00
N TYR A 25 -6.11 44.79 -5.39
CA TYR A 25 -6.08 43.95 -6.59
C TYR A 25 -6.44 44.75 -7.85
N ASP A 26 -5.41 44.91 -8.68
CA ASP A 26 -5.45 45.53 -10.00
C ASP A 26 -6.49 44.79 -10.89
N ALA A 27 -7.49 45.52 -11.37
CA ALA A 27 -8.58 44.98 -12.18
C ALA A 27 -8.10 44.37 -13.51
N ASP A 28 -6.82 44.53 -13.83
CA ASP A 28 -6.14 44.05 -15.02
C ASP A 28 -5.66 42.58 -14.92
N ALA A 29 -5.58 42.00 -13.72
CA ALA A 29 -5.11 40.62 -13.52
C ALA A 29 -6.05 39.53 -14.10
N LEU A 30 -7.26 39.90 -14.51
CA LEU A 30 -8.27 38.99 -15.10
C LEU A 30 -8.62 39.35 -16.55
N LEU A 31 -7.86 40.26 -17.19
CA LEU A 31 -8.02 40.57 -18.60
C LEU A 31 -7.32 39.51 -19.45
N VAL A 32 -8.09 38.73 -20.20
CA VAL A 32 -7.55 37.93 -21.31
C VAL A 32 -7.73 38.73 -22.59
N GLY A 33 -6.68 39.45 -23.00
CA GLY A 33 -6.62 40.24 -24.23
C GLY A 33 -5.62 41.40 -24.15
N ASP A 34 -5.12 41.86 -25.30
CA ASP A 34 -4.24 43.03 -25.42
C ASP A 34 -4.99 44.29 -24.95
N SER A 35 -4.40 45.03 -24.00
CA SER A 35 -4.96 46.24 -23.39
C SER A 35 -5.24 47.36 -24.39
N SER A 36 -4.67 47.28 -25.60
CA SER A 36 -4.84 48.26 -26.68
C SER A 36 -6.07 48.04 -27.57
N CYS A 37 -6.77 46.89 -27.47
CA CYS A 37 -7.84 46.52 -28.38
C CYS A 37 -9.23 46.73 -27.75
N ARG A 38 -10.10 47.55 -28.37
CA ARG A 38 -11.46 47.94 -27.90
C ARG A 38 -12.50 46.80 -27.81
N ARG A 39 -12.09 45.53 -27.81
CA ARG A 39 -12.99 44.35 -27.75
C ARG A 39 -12.67 43.38 -26.61
N ASN A 40 -12.17 43.88 -25.48
CA ASN A 40 -11.94 43.03 -24.31
C ASN A 40 -13.28 42.78 -23.59
N LYS A 41 -13.74 41.52 -23.59
CA LYS A 41 -14.86 41.08 -22.74
C LYS A 41 -14.32 40.91 -21.32
N LYS A 42 -14.84 41.71 -20.38
CA LYS A 42 -14.54 41.57 -18.95
C LYS A 42 -15.30 40.36 -18.42
N TRP A 43 -14.58 39.32 -18.01
CA TRP A 43 -15.16 38.18 -17.31
C TRP A 43 -14.99 38.43 -15.82
N GLU A 44 -16.10 38.47 -15.08
CA GLU A 44 -16.08 38.58 -13.62
C GLU A 44 -16.31 37.20 -13.02
N LEU A 45 -15.38 36.75 -12.18
CA LEU A 45 -15.51 35.47 -11.49
C LEU A 45 -16.46 35.64 -10.28
N VAL A 46 -17.75 35.38 -10.50
CA VAL A 46 -18.78 35.54 -9.47
C VAL A 46 -18.51 34.60 -8.28
N GLY A 47 -18.37 35.16 -7.09
CA GLY A 47 -18.16 34.41 -5.84
C GLY A 47 -16.70 34.27 -5.40
N MET A 48 -15.74 34.71 -6.22
CA MET A 48 -14.32 34.78 -5.82
C MET A 48 -14.14 35.73 -4.64
N GLU A 49 -14.74 36.91 -4.71
CA GLU A 49 -14.67 37.91 -3.64
C GLU A 49 -15.32 37.45 -2.33
N LYS A 50 -16.46 36.75 -2.41
CA LYS A 50 -17.11 36.14 -1.24
C LYS A 50 -16.27 35.01 -0.64
N THR A 51 -15.56 34.25 -1.47
CA THR A 51 -14.64 33.19 -1.01
C THR A 51 -13.42 33.79 -0.35
N ARG A 52 -12.84 34.83 -0.96
CA ARG A 52 -11.72 35.60 -0.44
C ARG A 52 -12.04 36.21 0.92
N MET A 53 -13.15 36.94 1.05
CA MET A 53 -13.58 37.51 2.33
C MET A 53 -13.77 36.44 3.41
N LYS A 54 -14.28 35.26 3.05
CA LYS A 54 -14.41 34.13 3.99
C LYS A 54 -13.07 33.54 4.41
N GLN A 55 -12.08 33.53 3.52
CA GLN A 55 -10.73 33.02 3.78
C GLN A 55 -9.87 34.02 4.56
N ALA A 56 -10.05 35.32 4.32
CA ALA A 56 -9.38 36.41 5.02
C ALA A 56 -9.84 36.54 6.49
N ASP A 57 -11.03 36.03 6.83
CA ASP A 57 -11.45 35.87 8.23
C ASP A 57 -10.76 34.64 8.86
N HIS A 58 -9.56 34.88 9.41
CA HIS A 58 -8.72 33.81 9.96
C HIS A 58 -9.38 33.07 11.12
N THR A 59 -10.31 33.70 11.85
CA THR A 59 -11.02 33.07 12.98
C THR A 59 -11.95 31.93 12.55
N ARG A 60 -12.29 31.87 11.25
CA ARG A 60 -13.18 30.87 10.66
C ARG A 60 -12.44 29.74 9.96
N LEU A 61 -11.11 29.85 9.81
CA LEU A 61 -10.31 28.82 9.15
C LEU A 61 -10.33 27.52 9.97
N VAL A 62 -10.56 26.41 9.28
CA VAL A 62 -10.60 25.06 9.86
C VAL A 62 -9.44 24.20 9.35
N HIS A 63 -9.06 24.39 8.08
CA HIS A 63 -7.95 23.70 7.45
C HIS A 63 -7.03 24.72 6.80
N VAL A 64 -5.74 24.65 7.12
CA VAL A 64 -4.72 25.57 6.62
C VAL A 64 -3.56 24.78 6.04
N VAL A 65 -3.16 25.14 4.81
CA VAL A 65 -2.05 24.55 4.08
C VAL A 65 -1.05 25.66 3.75
N LEU A 66 0.10 25.61 4.44
CA LEU A 66 1.20 26.56 4.35
C LEU A 66 2.49 25.87 3.89
N ARG A 67 2.34 24.96 2.92
CA ARG A 67 3.46 24.22 2.34
C ARG A 67 4.41 25.15 1.58
N GLY A 68 5.71 25.08 1.84
CA GLY A 68 6.71 25.83 1.07
C GLY A 68 6.66 27.36 1.28
N MET A 69 6.07 27.84 2.38
CA MET A 69 5.89 29.27 2.65
C MET A 69 7.12 29.93 3.30
N ASN A 70 8.22 29.17 3.46
CA ASN A 70 9.47 29.61 4.08
C ASN A 70 9.27 30.16 5.50
N ILE A 71 8.36 29.56 6.27
CA ILE A 71 8.13 29.95 7.66
C ILE A 71 9.41 29.69 8.46
N THR A 72 9.85 30.69 9.22
CA THR A 72 11.08 30.62 10.04
C THR A 72 10.79 30.70 11.52
N ALA A 73 9.65 31.26 11.92
CA ALA A 73 9.27 31.48 13.32
C ALA A 73 7.76 31.28 13.51
N ALA A 74 7.36 30.90 14.71
CA ALA A 74 5.96 30.82 15.11
C ALA A 74 5.32 32.22 15.13
N GLU A 75 5.97 33.16 15.79
CA GLU A 75 5.49 34.52 16.00
C GLU A 75 6.56 35.53 15.54
N ARG A 76 6.12 36.65 14.95
CA ARG A 76 6.99 37.81 14.73
C ARG A 76 7.17 38.62 16.01
N ALA A 77 6.10 38.72 16.80
CA ALA A 77 6.07 39.42 18.08
C ALA A 77 5.33 38.55 19.10
N GLU A 78 5.77 38.59 20.36
CA GLU A 78 5.20 37.79 21.44
C GLU A 78 3.68 38.01 21.55
N GLY A 79 2.91 36.92 21.47
CA GLY A 79 1.45 36.96 21.56
C GLY A 79 0.71 37.23 20.25
N GLU A 80 1.41 37.28 19.11
CA GLU A 80 0.77 37.39 17.78
C GLU A 80 -0.24 36.27 17.52
N LEU A 81 0.10 35.02 17.84
CA LEU A 81 -0.80 33.87 17.63
C LEU A 81 -1.95 33.86 18.63
N ALA A 82 -1.68 34.26 19.87
CA ALA A 82 -2.72 34.42 20.88
C ALA A 82 -3.77 35.46 20.46
N ALA A 83 -3.32 36.59 19.88
CA ALA A 83 -4.19 37.63 19.36
C ALA A 83 -4.99 37.20 18.13
N ALA A 84 -4.43 36.33 17.28
CA ALA A 84 -5.09 35.83 16.07
C ALA A 84 -6.32 34.94 16.35
N ALA A 85 -6.46 34.41 17.58
CA ALA A 85 -7.62 33.67 18.05
C ALA A 85 -8.09 32.54 17.09
N LEU A 86 -7.15 31.74 16.60
CA LEU A 86 -7.35 30.63 15.64
C LEU A 86 -8.04 29.40 16.27
N ASN A 87 -9.13 29.62 16.99
CA ASN A 87 -9.80 28.63 17.85
C ASN A 87 -10.49 27.49 17.09
N ARG A 88 -10.71 27.63 15.78
CA ARG A 88 -11.41 26.64 14.94
C ARG A 88 -10.46 25.79 14.10
N LEU A 89 -9.17 26.08 14.13
CA LEU A 89 -8.21 25.46 13.25
C LEU A 89 -7.94 24.02 13.70
N GLN A 90 -8.34 23.06 12.86
CA GLN A 90 -8.29 21.62 13.14
C GLN A 90 -7.16 20.92 12.41
N GLU A 91 -6.80 21.40 11.22
CA GLU A 91 -5.76 20.80 10.39
C GLU A 91 -4.79 21.87 9.91
N VAL A 92 -3.51 21.60 10.16
CA VAL A 92 -2.41 22.46 9.72
C VAL A 92 -1.37 21.62 8.99
N ASP A 93 -1.14 21.96 7.73
CA ASP A 93 -0.03 21.48 6.94
C ASP A 93 1.03 22.58 6.81
N ILE A 94 2.19 22.36 7.44
CA ILE A 94 3.37 23.22 7.38
C ILE A 94 4.57 22.45 6.82
N SER A 95 4.31 21.51 5.92
CA SER A 95 5.33 20.75 5.19
C SER A 95 6.22 21.67 4.32
N GLU A 96 7.44 21.25 3.99
CA GLU A 96 8.41 22.03 3.20
C GLU A 96 8.73 23.43 3.79
N ASN A 97 8.90 23.53 5.11
CA ASN A 97 9.39 24.74 5.77
C ASN A 97 10.70 24.41 6.50
N PRO A 98 11.84 24.27 5.78
CA PRO A 98 13.07 23.69 6.32
C PRO A 98 13.73 24.53 7.42
N SER A 99 13.42 25.83 7.48
CA SER A 99 13.93 26.73 8.52
C SER A 99 13.09 26.72 9.80
N LEU A 100 11.95 26.01 9.82
CA LEU A 100 11.06 25.96 10.96
C LEU A 100 11.49 24.86 11.94
N SER A 101 11.95 25.26 13.12
CA SER A 101 12.40 24.30 14.14
C SER A 101 11.25 23.61 14.88
N MET A 102 11.52 22.45 15.47
CA MET A 102 10.54 21.73 16.31
C MET A 102 10.03 22.56 17.49
N ARG A 103 10.85 23.47 18.02
CA ARG A 103 10.47 24.39 19.10
C ARG A 103 9.40 25.38 18.63
N GLU A 104 9.58 25.98 17.46
CA GLU A 104 8.60 26.90 16.88
C GLU A 104 7.28 26.18 16.56
N ILE A 105 7.36 24.95 16.05
CA ILE A 105 6.17 24.10 15.83
C ILE A 105 5.41 23.85 17.13
N GLY A 106 6.14 23.61 18.23
CA GLY A 106 5.57 23.53 19.57
C GLY A 106 4.81 24.79 19.99
N ILE A 107 5.38 25.96 19.76
CA ILE A 107 4.74 27.26 20.05
C ILE A 107 3.46 27.42 19.23
N ILE A 108 3.49 27.08 17.93
CA ILE A 108 2.30 27.11 17.07
C ILE A 108 1.21 26.19 17.64
N ALA A 109 1.55 24.92 17.91
CA ALA A 109 0.58 23.95 18.40
C ALA A 109 -0.06 24.34 19.74
N CYS A 110 0.69 24.96 20.64
CA CYS A 110 0.18 25.45 21.93
C CYS A 110 -0.93 26.52 21.78
N HIS A 111 -0.91 27.30 20.70
CA HIS A 111 -1.90 28.35 20.43
C HIS A 111 -3.10 27.88 19.59
N LEU A 112 -3.15 26.59 19.23
CA LEU A 112 -4.21 26.00 18.40
C LEU A 112 -5.02 24.97 19.21
N PRO A 113 -6.04 25.40 19.98
CA PRO A 113 -6.74 24.53 20.93
C PRO A 113 -7.58 23.43 20.27
N ALA A 114 -7.98 23.60 19.00
CA ALA A 114 -8.79 22.64 18.24
C ALA A 114 -7.95 21.76 17.29
N LEU A 115 -6.62 21.84 17.34
CA LEU A 115 -5.74 21.14 16.40
C LEU A 115 -5.82 19.62 16.59
N THR A 116 -6.25 18.92 15.54
CA THR A 116 -6.39 17.46 15.50
C THR A 116 -5.44 16.80 14.51
N VAL A 117 -5.05 17.51 13.44
CA VAL A 117 -4.16 17.00 12.38
C VAL A 117 -3.00 17.98 12.16
N LEU A 118 -1.78 17.48 12.23
CA LEU A 118 -0.57 18.24 11.97
C LEU A 118 0.31 17.50 10.94
N GLN A 119 0.71 18.20 9.89
CA GLN A 119 1.61 17.68 8.86
C GLN A 119 2.90 18.52 8.80
N LEU A 120 4.04 17.85 8.98
CA LEU A 120 5.36 18.46 9.05
C LEU A 120 6.31 17.85 8.00
N SER A 121 5.77 17.38 6.88
CA SER A 121 6.51 16.54 5.92
C SER A 121 7.56 17.32 5.14
N ASP A 122 8.52 16.60 4.56
CA ASP A 122 9.56 17.14 3.67
C ASP A 122 10.43 18.20 4.35
N ASN A 123 10.80 17.95 5.61
CA ASN A 123 11.73 18.75 6.42
C ASN A 123 12.84 17.85 6.97
N PRO A 124 13.82 17.43 6.14
CA PRO A 124 14.74 16.34 6.46
C PRO A 124 15.63 16.58 7.69
N ASP A 125 15.85 17.84 8.06
CA ASP A 125 16.67 18.22 9.21
C ASP A 125 15.85 18.41 10.49
N LEU A 126 14.50 18.31 10.43
CA LEU A 126 13.60 18.63 11.54
C LEU A 126 13.87 17.79 12.79
N LEU A 127 14.19 16.51 12.62
CA LEU A 127 14.51 15.60 13.71
C LEU A 127 16.02 15.39 13.89
N LEU A 128 16.90 16.07 13.15
CA LEU A 128 18.34 15.94 13.36
C LEU A 128 18.75 16.71 14.63
N PHE A 129 19.27 16.00 15.62
CA PHE A 129 19.98 16.64 16.74
C PHE A 129 21.30 17.21 16.21
N GLU A 130 21.45 18.53 16.19
CA GLU A 130 22.76 19.15 15.99
C GLU A 130 23.67 18.79 17.17
N ALA A 131 24.67 17.95 16.92
CA ALA A 131 25.74 17.62 17.87
C ALA A 131 26.59 18.84 18.31
N ALA A 132 26.33 20.04 17.76
CA ALA A 132 27.10 21.26 18.00
C ALA A 132 26.60 22.10 19.19
N SER A 133 25.40 21.84 19.74
CA SER A 133 24.92 22.54 20.94
C SER A 133 25.08 21.65 22.16
N THR A 134 26.20 21.85 22.85
CA THR A 134 26.62 21.14 24.05
C THR A 134 25.58 21.34 25.17
N THR A 135 25.26 20.27 25.89
CA THR A 135 24.79 20.22 27.30
C THR A 135 23.31 20.21 27.74
N VAL A 136 22.27 20.19 26.89
CA VAL A 136 20.89 20.04 27.43
C VAL A 136 20.02 19.12 26.57
N THR A 137 19.81 17.89 27.02
CA THR A 137 18.61 17.15 26.64
C THR A 137 17.40 17.99 27.06
N PRO A 138 16.43 18.26 26.16
CA PRO A 138 15.32 19.12 26.50
C PRO A 138 14.58 18.55 27.71
N ILE A 139 14.54 19.31 28.81
CA ILE A 139 13.91 18.92 30.08
C ILE A 139 12.38 18.74 29.92
N LYS A 140 11.83 19.25 28.81
CA LYS A 140 10.41 19.13 28.43
C LYS A 140 10.27 18.79 26.93
N PRO A 141 9.24 18.04 26.54
CA PRO A 141 8.90 17.80 25.13
C PRO A 141 8.74 19.13 24.39
N LEU A 142 9.21 19.19 23.14
CA LEU A 142 9.13 20.40 22.32
C LEU A 142 7.74 20.60 21.73
N LEU A 143 7.04 19.51 21.41
CA LEU A 143 5.67 19.53 20.90
C LEU A 143 4.73 18.83 21.88
N MET A 144 3.82 19.58 22.47
CA MET A 144 2.83 19.07 23.41
C MET A 144 1.43 19.37 22.88
N SER A 145 0.57 18.36 22.78
CA SER A 145 -0.84 18.57 22.43
C SER A 145 -1.71 17.45 22.98
N ALA A 146 -2.73 17.84 23.75
CA ALA A 146 -3.69 16.92 24.34
C ALA A 146 -4.82 16.50 23.38
N GLN A 147 -4.95 17.15 22.21
CA GLN A 147 -6.06 16.93 21.26
C GLN A 147 -5.59 16.40 19.90
N LEU A 148 -4.28 16.42 19.62
CA LEU A 148 -3.74 15.97 18.34
C LEU A 148 -3.97 14.47 18.16
N ARG A 149 -4.69 14.11 17.09
CA ARG A 149 -5.05 12.72 16.76
C ARG A 149 -4.21 12.15 15.62
N LYS A 150 -3.76 13.01 14.70
CA LYS A 150 -2.98 12.60 13.53
C LYS A 150 -1.73 13.45 13.37
N LEU A 151 -0.59 12.76 13.22
CA LEU A 151 0.70 13.38 12.97
C LEU A 151 1.35 12.76 11.73
N VAL A 152 1.74 13.61 10.78
CA VAL A 152 2.37 13.21 9.52
C VAL A 152 3.80 13.75 9.46
N LEU A 153 4.77 12.84 9.47
CA LEU A 153 6.21 13.09 9.52
C LEU A 153 6.91 12.37 8.36
N HIS A 154 6.57 12.72 7.13
CA HIS A 154 7.24 12.12 5.97
C HIS A 154 8.58 12.80 5.70
N ASN A 155 9.65 12.04 5.46
CA ASN A 155 10.96 12.59 5.10
C ASN A 155 11.43 13.71 6.05
N VAL A 156 11.48 13.41 7.34
CA VAL A 156 11.86 14.36 8.41
C VAL A 156 13.19 14.02 9.10
N GLY A 157 13.95 13.09 8.51
CA GLY A 157 15.21 12.62 9.08
C GLY A 157 15.06 11.73 10.30
N LEU A 158 13.93 11.03 10.44
CA LEU A 158 13.69 10.10 11.56
C LEU A 158 14.73 8.98 11.56
N ARG A 159 15.51 8.88 12.64
CA ARG A 159 16.46 7.77 12.85
C ARG A 159 15.88 6.64 13.69
N SER A 160 15.08 6.99 14.69
CA SER A 160 14.47 6.03 15.60
C SER A 160 13.15 6.55 16.15
N ILE A 161 12.19 5.66 16.38
CA ILE A 161 10.90 6.00 16.99
C ILE A 161 11.09 6.53 18.42
N TRP A 162 12.12 6.07 19.12
CA TRP A 162 12.44 6.53 20.48
C TRP A 162 12.90 7.98 20.52
N GLN A 163 13.45 8.50 19.42
CA GLN A 163 13.80 9.90 19.30
C GLN A 163 12.56 10.80 19.43
N LEU A 164 11.42 10.37 18.87
CA LEU A 164 10.17 11.12 18.98
C LEU A 164 9.70 11.22 20.43
N ARG A 165 9.91 10.19 21.26
CA ARG A 165 9.52 10.19 22.68
C ARG A 165 10.07 11.38 23.45
N VAL A 166 11.30 11.81 23.13
CA VAL A 166 11.95 12.93 23.81
C VAL A 166 11.41 14.27 23.29
N LEU A 167 10.97 14.32 22.04
CA LEU A 167 10.57 15.54 21.35
C LEU A 167 9.08 15.85 21.47
N VAL A 168 8.23 14.84 21.67
CA VAL A 168 6.76 15.00 21.62
C VAL A 168 6.06 14.37 22.81
N ASP A 169 4.99 15.02 23.27
CA ASP A 169 4.02 14.49 24.23
C ASP A 169 2.60 14.63 23.65
N LEU A 170 2.10 13.52 23.12
CA LEU A 170 0.88 13.44 22.31
C LEU A 170 -0.02 12.30 22.80
N PRO A 171 -0.63 12.41 24.00
CA PRO A 171 -1.36 11.31 24.63
C PRO A 171 -2.62 10.90 23.86
N ALA A 172 -3.20 11.78 23.05
CA ALA A 172 -4.40 11.51 22.26
C ALA A 172 -4.13 11.03 20.82
N LEU A 173 -2.86 10.79 20.46
CA LEU A 173 -2.49 10.42 19.09
C LEU A 173 -3.06 9.04 18.71
N GLU A 174 -3.72 8.96 17.56
CA GLU A 174 -4.36 7.76 17.01
C GLU A 174 -3.69 7.30 15.70
N GLU A 175 -3.21 8.24 14.88
CA GLU A 175 -2.57 8.01 13.59
C GLU A 175 -1.19 8.65 13.51
N LEU A 176 -0.17 7.85 13.21
CA LEU A 176 1.20 8.30 13.00
C LEU A 176 1.72 7.84 11.63
N HIS A 177 2.21 8.77 10.83
CA HIS A 177 2.76 8.47 9.51
C HIS A 177 4.24 8.87 9.44
N LEU A 178 5.12 7.90 9.18
CA LEU A 178 6.58 8.04 9.18
C LEU A 178 7.19 7.64 7.83
N GLU A 179 6.52 8.00 6.74
CA GLU A 179 6.90 7.57 5.40
C GLU A 179 8.21 8.22 4.91
N LYS A 180 8.94 7.57 3.99
CA LYS A 180 10.14 8.13 3.34
C LYS A 180 11.26 8.60 4.30
N ASN A 181 11.42 7.96 5.46
CA ASN A 181 12.49 8.28 6.42
C ASN A 181 13.73 7.37 6.27
N ASN A 182 13.79 6.54 5.23
CA ASN A 182 14.89 5.60 4.96
C ASN A 182 15.17 4.62 6.11
N VAL A 183 14.14 4.28 6.89
CA VAL A 183 14.28 3.43 8.07
C VAL A 183 14.53 1.98 7.65
N ARG A 184 15.67 1.41 8.06
CA ARG A 184 16.04 0.00 7.82
C ARG A 184 15.70 -0.94 8.97
N SER A 185 15.75 -0.41 10.20
CA SER A 185 15.47 -1.14 11.43
C SER A 185 14.92 -0.17 12.48
N LEU A 186 13.98 -0.65 13.27
CA LEU A 186 13.41 0.03 14.43
C LEU A 186 14.07 -0.40 15.74
N LYS A 187 15.07 -1.28 15.70
CA LYS A 187 15.79 -1.70 16.91
C LYS A 187 16.22 -0.48 17.71
N LEU A 188 16.21 -0.63 19.04
CA LEU A 188 16.92 0.31 19.89
C LEU A 188 18.36 0.37 19.40
N LEU A 189 18.86 1.57 19.11
CA LEU A 189 20.29 1.79 18.95
C LEU A 189 20.92 1.61 20.34
N THR A 190 21.15 0.36 20.73
CA THR A 190 21.87 0.01 21.96
C THR A 190 23.37 -0.01 21.67
N GLU A 191 24.10 0.84 22.40
CA GLU A 191 25.54 0.80 22.73
C GLU A 191 26.56 1.03 21.60
N ALA A 192 26.43 0.41 20.42
CA ALA A 192 27.50 0.46 19.42
C ALA A 192 27.60 1.81 18.66
N GLU A 193 26.49 2.55 18.52
CA GLU A 193 26.48 3.91 17.95
C GLU A 193 26.52 5.03 19.02
N GLU A 194 26.42 4.69 20.31
CA GLU A 194 26.65 5.63 21.41
C GLU A 194 28.11 6.11 21.45
N ALA A 195 29.07 5.26 21.07
CA ALA A 195 30.48 5.62 20.99
C ALA A 195 30.77 6.77 19.99
N SER A 196 29.84 7.04 19.06
CA SER A 196 29.98 8.10 18.05
C SER A 196 29.09 9.32 18.34
N THR A 197 28.27 9.32 19.40
CA THR A 197 27.37 10.43 19.75
C THR A 197 27.46 10.79 21.24
N PRO A 198 28.23 11.81 21.63
CA PRO A 198 28.64 12.02 23.02
C PRO A 198 27.57 12.58 23.99
N HIS A 199 26.27 12.53 23.68
CA HIS A 199 25.27 13.33 24.41
C HIS A 199 23.95 12.65 24.84
N ILE A 200 23.87 11.32 24.91
CA ILE A 200 22.73 10.64 25.56
C ILE A 200 23.20 9.68 26.67
N GLN A 201 24.26 10.05 27.40
CA GLN A 201 24.69 9.34 28.61
C GLN A 201 24.43 10.18 29.86
N ALA A 202 23.16 10.25 30.24
CA ALA A 202 22.75 10.46 31.63
C ALA A 202 21.28 10.06 31.71
N ASN A 203 20.95 9.12 32.61
CA ASN A 203 19.59 8.69 33.01
C ASN A 203 19.10 7.33 32.48
N ALA A 204 19.96 6.41 32.06
CA ALA A 204 19.55 5.01 31.87
C ALA A 204 19.64 4.16 33.16
N GLU A 205 20.34 4.63 34.20
CA GLU A 205 20.57 3.85 35.43
C GLU A 205 20.04 4.58 36.68
N SER A 206 18.72 4.61 36.83
CA SER A 206 18.01 4.59 38.13
C SER A 206 16.56 5.05 37.94
N THR A 207 15.67 4.11 37.67
CA THR A 207 14.29 4.08 38.19
C THR A 207 13.61 2.82 37.69
N GLY A 208 13.54 1.80 38.54
CA GLY A 208 12.52 0.76 38.39
C GLY A 208 11.13 1.39 38.44
N ASN A 209 10.22 0.87 37.61
CA ASN A 209 8.85 1.34 37.34
C ASN A 209 8.69 2.50 36.35
N ARG A 210 8.77 2.21 35.04
CA ARG A 210 7.87 2.79 34.01
C ARG A 210 7.62 1.78 32.89
N SER A 211 6.56 0.99 33.03
CA SER A 211 5.83 0.49 31.86
C SER A 211 5.09 1.69 31.27
N ASP A 212 5.61 2.38 30.26
CA ASP A 212 4.86 3.46 29.60
C ASP A 212 5.29 3.57 28.13
N CYS A 213 4.48 2.98 27.25
CA CYS A 213 4.59 3.09 25.79
C CYS A 213 4.63 4.56 25.30
N CYS A 214 5.38 4.87 24.24
CA CYS A 214 5.47 6.24 23.68
C CYS A 214 4.11 6.77 23.21
N PHE A 215 3.29 5.92 22.60
CA PHE A 215 2.06 6.32 21.93
C PHE A 215 0.93 5.34 22.29
N PRO A 216 0.33 5.46 23.48
CA PRO A 216 -0.61 4.47 24.03
C PRO A 216 -1.87 4.26 23.18
N ASN A 217 -2.31 5.29 22.44
CA ASN A 217 -3.58 5.31 21.72
C ASN A 217 -3.46 5.15 20.21
N VAL A 218 -2.23 5.04 19.68
CA VAL A 218 -2.02 4.90 18.24
C VAL A 218 -2.53 3.54 17.78
N THR A 219 -3.49 3.58 16.87
CA THR A 219 -4.09 2.40 16.22
C THR A 219 -3.61 2.25 14.78
N THR A 220 -3.13 3.34 14.17
CA THR A 220 -2.69 3.39 12.78
C THR A 220 -1.26 3.89 12.68
N LEU A 221 -0.39 3.06 12.10
CA LEU A 221 1.01 3.41 11.84
C LEU A 221 1.34 3.18 10.36
N SER A 222 1.83 4.23 9.71
CA SER A 222 2.43 4.13 8.37
C SER A 222 3.94 4.17 8.44
N LEU A 223 4.57 3.08 7.99
CA LEU A 223 6.01 2.97 7.74
C LEU A 223 6.27 2.80 6.23
N ALA A 224 5.37 3.29 5.38
CA ALA A 224 5.48 3.15 3.94
C ALA A 224 6.74 3.85 3.38
N GLN A 225 7.26 3.34 2.28
CA GLN A 225 8.39 3.91 1.54
C GLN A 225 9.65 4.08 2.40
N ASN A 226 9.89 3.13 3.30
CA ASN A 226 11.13 2.99 4.06
C ASN A 226 11.97 1.84 3.47
N GLU A 227 12.98 1.38 4.21
CA GLU A 227 13.91 0.34 3.76
C GLU A 227 13.83 -0.94 4.62
N LEU A 228 12.69 -1.19 5.27
CA LEU A 228 12.49 -2.39 6.09
C LEU A 228 12.54 -3.64 5.20
N ALA A 229 13.34 -4.64 5.61
CA ALA A 229 13.58 -5.84 4.82
C ALA A 229 13.29 -7.15 5.56
N SER A 230 12.85 -7.10 6.81
CA SER A 230 12.63 -8.28 7.65
C SER A 230 11.34 -8.14 8.45
N TRP A 231 10.67 -9.27 8.70
CA TRP A 231 9.50 -9.35 9.58
C TRP A 231 9.86 -9.59 11.05
N GLY A 232 11.04 -10.17 11.28
CA GLY A 232 11.50 -10.63 12.58
C GLY A 232 12.41 -9.63 13.29
N ARG A 233 13.28 -10.14 14.15
CA ARG A 233 14.10 -9.40 15.11
C ARG A 233 14.99 -8.38 14.44
N GLU A 234 15.53 -8.66 13.24
CA GLU A 234 16.41 -7.75 12.50
C GLU A 234 15.78 -6.38 12.24
N SER A 235 14.46 -6.36 12.00
CA SER A 235 13.70 -5.13 11.77
C SER A 235 13.38 -4.35 13.04
N GLY A 236 13.46 -4.98 14.23
CA GLY A 236 12.99 -4.38 15.47
C GLY A 236 11.48 -4.11 15.55
N LEU A 237 10.69 -4.59 14.58
CA LEU A 237 9.24 -4.36 14.53
C LEU A 237 8.54 -4.88 15.77
N ASN A 238 8.81 -6.12 16.19
CA ASN A 238 8.13 -6.69 17.34
C ASN A 238 8.38 -5.93 18.63
N GLU A 239 9.64 -5.71 18.96
CA GLU A 239 10.05 -4.97 20.16
C GLU A 239 9.46 -3.56 20.18
N THR A 240 9.57 -2.84 19.06
CA THR A 240 9.13 -1.45 18.98
C THR A 240 7.61 -1.33 18.93
N LEU A 241 6.92 -2.16 18.15
CA LEU A 241 5.48 -2.04 18.00
C LEU A 241 4.72 -2.49 19.25
N THR A 242 5.15 -3.59 19.88
CA THR A 242 4.52 -4.06 21.13
C THR A 242 4.78 -3.11 22.30
N THR A 243 5.94 -2.43 22.33
CA THR A 243 6.28 -1.51 23.42
C THR A 243 5.79 -0.09 23.18
N ALA A 244 5.96 0.47 21.98
CA ALA A 244 5.63 1.87 21.70
C ALA A 244 4.17 2.07 21.28
N PHE A 245 3.52 1.07 20.67
CA PHE A 245 2.18 1.17 20.08
C PHE A 245 1.28 -0.02 20.49
N PRO A 246 0.97 -0.18 21.79
CA PRO A 246 0.27 -1.38 22.30
C PRO A 246 -1.15 -1.58 21.75
N ARG A 247 -1.76 -0.56 21.14
CA ARG A 247 -3.11 -0.60 20.54
C ARG A 247 -3.10 -0.65 19.01
N LEU A 248 -1.95 -0.92 18.38
CA LEU A 248 -1.82 -0.90 16.94
C LEU A 248 -2.66 -2.01 16.28
N THR A 249 -3.54 -1.63 15.35
CA THR A 249 -4.35 -2.56 14.56
C THR A 249 -4.21 -2.36 13.06
N LYS A 250 -3.66 -1.22 12.59
CA LYS A 250 -3.48 -0.91 11.18
C LYS A 250 -2.03 -0.56 10.88
N LEU A 251 -1.39 -1.38 10.06
CA LEU A 251 0.02 -1.24 9.71
C LEU A 251 0.20 -1.12 8.19
N PHE A 252 0.88 -0.05 7.76
CA PHE A 252 1.26 0.16 6.37
C PHE A 252 2.76 0.00 6.18
N LEU A 253 3.14 -1.00 5.39
CA LEU A 253 4.51 -1.33 4.98
C LEU A 253 4.68 -1.18 3.45
N THR A 254 3.84 -0.37 2.79
CA THR A 254 3.88 -0.19 1.34
C THR A 254 5.24 0.28 0.86
N GLY A 255 5.79 -0.28 -0.22
CA GLY A 255 7.01 0.20 -0.84
C GLY A 255 8.27 0.06 0.02
N ASN A 256 8.31 -0.97 0.88
CA ASN A 256 9.51 -1.38 1.61
C ASN A 256 10.27 -2.48 0.81
N ARG A 257 11.15 -3.22 1.48
CA ARG A 257 11.91 -4.36 0.94
C ARG A 257 11.57 -5.66 1.66
N MET A 258 10.34 -5.77 2.18
CA MET A 258 9.91 -6.90 3.01
C MET A 258 10.07 -8.22 2.23
N THR A 259 10.71 -9.21 2.81
CA THR A 259 10.93 -10.51 2.17
C THR A 259 9.71 -11.42 2.28
N ASN A 260 9.73 -12.53 1.55
CA ASN A 260 8.81 -13.64 1.81
C ASN A 260 8.92 -14.12 3.26
N LEU A 261 7.82 -14.63 3.80
CA LEU A 261 7.71 -15.08 5.19
C LEU A 261 7.34 -16.56 5.23
N TYR A 262 8.16 -17.39 5.88
CA TYR A 262 7.97 -18.84 5.93
C TYR A 262 7.73 -19.34 7.36
N ASP A 263 7.10 -20.51 7.47
CA ASP A 263 6.90 -21.19 8.76
C ASP A 263 8.24 -21.52 9.46
N ASP A 264 9.30 -21.79 8.69
CA ASP A 264 10.65 -22.05 9.23
C ASP A 264 11.16 -20.84 10.02
N ASP A 265 10.79 -19.61 9.61
CA ASP A 265 11.15 -18.37 10.32
C ASP A 265 10.42 -18.25 11.67
N ILE A 266 9.28 -18.95 11.84
CA ILE A 266 8.53 -19.03 13.11
C ILE A 266 9.11 -20.12 14.01
N THR A 267 9.54 -21.25 13.45
CA THR A 267 10.01 -22.40 14.23
C THR A 267 11.46 -22.29 14.66
N ALA A 268 12.33 -21.68 13.83
CA ALA A 268 13.73 -21.41 14.17
C ALA A 268 13.88 -20.44 15.37
N THR A 269 12.88 -19.59 15.58
CA THR A 269 12.85 -18.56 16.63
C THR A 269 12.11 -19.01 17.89
N ASN A 270 11.28 -20.06 17.81
CA ASN A 270 10.48 -20.57 18.93
C ASN A 270 10.91 -21.99 19.35
N SER A 271 11.86 -22.07 20.28
CA SER A 271 11.98 -23.26 21.12
C SER A 271 10.71 -23.38 21.99
N ILE A 272 9.81 -24.28 21.61
CA ILE A 272 8.75 -24.91 22.42
C ILE A 272 7.47 -24.05 22.66
N THR A 273 6.43 -24.39 21.89
CA THR A 273 4.99 -24.42 22.26
C THR A 273 4.25 -23.16 22.75
N THR A 274 4.37 -21.98 22.10
CA THR A 274 3.47 -20.84 22.40
C THR A 274 3.00 -20.01 21.19
N ALA A 275 2.90 -20.60 19.99
CA ALA A 275 2.34 -19.91 18.81
C ALA A 275 0.82 -19.60 18.88
N ALA A 276 0.15 -19.93 20.00
CA ALA A 276 -1.31 -19.81 20.16
C ALA A 276 -1.78 -18.55 20.92
N ALA A 277 -0.88 -17.67 21.40
CA ALA A 277 -1.24 -16.64 22.37
C ALA A 277 -0.68 -15.22 22.10
N GLY A 278 -0.24 -14.91 20.88
CA GLY A 278 0.35 -13.58 20.60
C GLY A 278 1.66 -13.33 21.36
N CYS A 279 2.38 -14.40 21.74
CA CYS A 279 3.71 -14.35 22.33
C CYS A 279 4.74 -14.85 21.31
N GLY A 280 5.79 -14.08 21.05
CA GLY A 280 6.88 -14.45 20.15
C GLY A 280 7.42 -13.29 19.31
N GLU A 281 8.33 -13.58 18.40
CA GLU A 281 9.02 -12.61 17.52
C GLU A 281 8.09 -11.87 16.53
N TYR A 282 6.84 -12.32 16.41
CA TYR A 282 5.84 -11.76 15.49
C TYR A 282 4.55 -11.32 16.21
N ALA A 283 4.59 -11.13 17.54
CA ALA A 283 3.43 -10.78 18.36
C ALA A 283 2.69 -9.53 17.85
N TYR A 284 3.41 -8.55 17.30
CA TYR A 284 2.84 -7.33 16.72
C TYR A 284 1.89 -7.56 15.54
N LEU A 285 1.96 -8.72 14.87
CA LEU A 285 1.06 -9.06 13.75
C LEU A 285 -0.31 -9.56 14.22
N TRP A 286 -0.38 -10.12 15.43
CA TRP A 286 -1.58 -10.74 15.98
C TRP A 286 -2.81 -9.81 16.03
N PRO A 287 -2.72 -8.58 16.61
CA PRO A 287 -3.88 -7.69 16.73
C PRO A 287 -4.24 -6.98 15.41
N LEU A 288 -3.50 -7.20 14.32
CA LEU A 288 -3.71 -6.43 13.10
C LEU A 288 -5.03 -6.76 12.41
N GLU A 289 -5.84 -5.74 12.22
CA GLU A 289 -7.06 -5.75 11.42
C GLU A 289 -6.80 -5.29 9.98
N LEU A 290 -5.76 -4.47 9.77
CA LEU A 290 -5.33 -4.00 8.46
C LEU A 290 -3.82 -4.15 8.30
N LEU A 291 -3.41 -4.85 7.24
CA LEU A 291 -2.01 -4.96 6.83
C LEU A 291 -1.87 -4.58 5.35
N CYS A 292 -0.95 -3.67 5.07
CA CYS A 292 -0.69 -3.19 3.72
C CYS A 292 0.77 -3.43 3.34
N VAL A 293 1.00 -4.32 2.37
CA VAL A 293 2.32 -4.72 1.88
C VAL A 293 2.50 -4.48 0.37
N ASN A 294 1.65 -3.64 -0.22
CA ASN A 294 1.79 -3.23 -1.63
C ASN A 294 3.22 -2.77 -1.95
N ASP A 295 3.64 -2.97 -3.18
CA ASP A 295 4.91 -2.46 -3.72
C ASP A 295 6.16 -3.01 -3.03
N ASN A 296 6.04 -4.13 -2.30
CA ASN A 296 7.17 -4.94 -1.86
C ASN A 296 7.45 -6.01 -2.92
N LYS A 297 8.34 -5.71 -3.89
CA LYS A 297 8.67 -6.63 -5.01
C LYS A 297 9.29 -7.96 -4.57
N THR A 298 9.84 -7.99 -3.37
CA THR A 298 10.47 -9.15 -2.73
C THR A 298 9.48 -10.12 -2.10
N ILE A 299 8.22 -9.73 -1.92
CA ILE A 299 7.11 -10.64 -1.58
C ILE A 299 6.59 -11.22 -2.89
N ASN A 300 7.17 -12.35 -3.30
CA ASN A 300 6.90 -13.02 -4.57
C ASN A 300 6.53 -14.51 -4.44
N ASP A 301 6.48 -15.03 -3.21
CA ASP A 301 6.12 -16.42 -2.94
C ASP A 301 4.75 -16.52 -2.26
N PRO A 302 3.78 -17.27 -2.84
CA PRO A 302 2.46 -17.49 -2.25
C PRO A 302 2.47 -18.11 -0.85
N ARG A 303 3.53 -18.82 -0.45
CA ARG A 303 3.69 -19.36 0.92
C ARG A 303 3.65 -18.27 1.99
N THR A 304 3.99 -17.03 1.65
CA THR A 304 3.85 -15.88 2.54
C THR A 304 2.40 -15.71 3.03
N LEU A 305 1.40 -15.96 2.18
CA LEU A 305 -0.01 -15.84 2.54
C LEU A 305 -0.43 -16.89 3.58
N GLU A 306 0.17 -18.08 3.53
CA GLU A 306 -0.06 -19.12 4.52
C GLU A 306 0.45 -18.69 5.89
N THR A 307 1.68 -18.17 5.95
CA THR A 307 2.29 -17.72 7.19
C THR A 307 1.53 -16.53 7.78
N LEU A 308 1.16 -15.55 6.93
CA LEU A 308 0.33 -14.41 7.34
C LEU A 308 -1.05 -14.83 7.87
N ARG A 309 -1.68 -15.86 7.29
CA ARG A 309 -2.95 -16.40 7.78
C ARG A 309 -2.84 -16.92 9.22
N LYS A 310 -1.69 -17.48 9.61
CA LYS A 310 -1.42 -17.98 10.97
C LYS A 310 -1.12 -16.83 11.94
N LEU A 311 -0.32 -15.86 11.50
CA LEU A 311 0.17 -14.76 12.34
C LEU A 311 -0.84 -13.61 12.52
N CYS A 312 -1.76 -13.43 11.57
CA CYS A 312 -2.75 -12.34 11.57
C CYS A 312 -4.20 -12.89 11.60
N PRO A 313 -4.64 -13.54 12.69
CA PRO A 313 -5.97 -14.15 12.75
C PRO A 313 -7.12 -13.14 12.72
N HIS A 314 -6.86 -11.88 13.10
CA HIS A 314 -7.85 -10.79 13.13
C HIS A 314 -7.83 -9.92 11.86
N LEU A 315 -7.15 -10.34 10.80
CA LEU A 315 -6.98 -9.53 9.60
C LEU A 315 -8.26 -9.44 8.76
N HIS A 316 -8.80 -8.23 8.63
CA HIS A 316 -10.01 -7.95 7.84
C HIS A 316 -9.69 -7.22 6.54
N THR A 317 -8.67 -6.36 6.53
CA THR A 317 -8.25 -5.60 5.35
C THR A 317 -6.82 -5.94 4.97
N PHE A 318 -6.63 -6.45 3.76
CA PHE A 318 -5.31 -6.75 3.24
C PHE A 318 -5.05 -5.97 1.96
N ARG A 319 -3.81 -5.51 1.78
CA ARG A 319 -3.38 -4.90 0.52
C ARG A 319 -2.06 -5.53 0.11
N ILE A 320 -2.02 -6.07 -1.11
CA ILE A 320 -0.83 -6.69 -1.71
C ILE A 320 -0.72 -6.38 -3.20
N THR A 321 0.49 -6.39 -3.75
CA THR A 321 0.72 -6.34 -5.21
C THR A 321 0.72 -7.75 -5.79
N TYR A 322 -0.19 -8.04 -6.72
CA TYR A 322 -0.33 -9.40 -7.28
C TYR A 322 0.81 -9.77 -8.24
N SER A 323 1.26 -8.83 -9.07
CA SER A 323 2.21 -9.10 -10.17
C SER A 323 3.57 -9.61 -9.70
N ALA A 324 3.98 -9.29 -8.47
CA ALA A 324 5.21 -9.83 -7.88
C ALA A 324 5.06 -11.32 -7.51
N MET A 325 3.89 -11.71 -6.98
CA MET A 325 3.60 -13.06 -6.51
C MET A 325 3.10 -14.00 -7.61
N PHE A 326 2.38 -13.46 -8.59
CA PHE A 326 1.79 -14.20 -9.70
C PHE A 326 2.12 -13.49 -11.02
N PRO A 327 3.39 -13.50 -11.47
CA PRO A 327 3.80 -12.76 -12.67
C PRO A 327 3.08 -13.23 -13.94
N GLN A 328 2.65 -14.48 -13.95
CA GLN A 328 1.94 -15.10 -15.07
C GLN A 328 0.41 -14.89 -15.03
N TRP A 329 -0.12 -14.25 -13.98
CA TRP A 329 -1.55 -14.07 -13.78
C TRP A 329 -1.94 -12.62 -13.92
N ASN A 330 -3.14 -12.39 -14.46
CA ASN A 330 -3.76 -11.07 -14.38
C ASN A 330 -4.25 -10.76 -12.96
N GLU A 331 -4.60 -9.50 -12.73
CA GLU A 331 -5.04 -9.02 -11.40
C GLU A 331 -6.26 -9.78 -10.86
N SER A 332 -7.20 -10.15 -11.72
CA SER A 332 -8.41 -10.87 -11.32
C SER A 332 -8.09 -12.26 -10.76
N LEU A 333 -7.22 -13.02 -11.45
CA LEU A 333 -6.81 -14.35 -11.00
C LEU A 333 -5.96 -14.28 -9.72
N GLY A 334 -5.03 -13.33 -9.64
CA GLY A 334 -4.26 -13.06 -8.42
C GLY A 334 -5.17 -12.72 -7.24
N ARG A 335 -6.16 -11.86 -7.46
CA ARG A 335 -7.17 -11.50 -6.46
C ARG A 335 -7.94 -12.73 -5.96
N MET A 336 -8.47 -13.56 -6.87
CA MET A 336 -9.22 -14.76 -6.51
C MET A 336 -8.39 -15.70 -5.63
N TYR A 337 -7.12 -15.90 -5.98
CA TYR A 337 -6.24 -16.75 -5.17
C TYR A 337 -5.97 -16.17 -3.77
N VAL A 338 -5.71 -14.87 -3.64
CA VAL A 338 -5.50 -14.22 -2.33
C VAL A 338 -6.78 -14.28 -1.49
N VAL A 339 -7.95 -14.03 -2.09
CA VAL A 339 -9.26 -14.12 -1.41
C VAL A 339 -9.50 -15.51 -0.83
N ALA A 340 -9.19 -16.57 -1.59
CA ALA A 340 -9.33 -17.95 -1.12
C ALA A 340 -8.28 -18.32 -0.07
N SER A 341 -7.06 -17.78 -0.21
CA SER A 341 -5.93 -18.06 0.71
C SER A 341 -6.11 -17.42 2.08
N LEU A 342 -6.86 -16.31 2.18
CA LEU A 342 -7.13 -15.58 3.41
C LEU A 342 -8.65 -15.56 3.70
N PRO A 343 -9.21 -16.54 4.42
CA PRO A 343 -10.66 -16.66 4.59
C PRO A 343 -11.28 -15.53 5.43
N GLY A 344 -10.51 -14.85 6.29
CA GLY A 344 -10.99 -13.81 7.20
C GLY A 344 -11.12 -12.40 6.61
N ILE A 345 -10.44 -12.10 5.48
CA ILE A 345 -10.43 -10.73 4.95
C ILE A 345 -11.79 -10.35 4.37
N THR A 346 -12.26 -9.12 4.56
CA THR A 346 -13.49 -8.59 3.94
C THR A 346 -13.18 -7.52 2.91
N THR A 347 -11.97 -6.96 2.92
CA THR A 347 -11.50 -5.97 1.95
C THR A 347 -10.10 -6.35 1.46
N LEU A 348 -9.93 -6.42 0.14
CA LEU A 348 -8.65 -6.68 -0.52
C LEU A 348 -8.35 -5.55 -1.52
N ASN A 349 -7.20 -4.90 -1.43
CA ASN A 349 -6.79 -3.81 -2.34
C ASN A 349 -7.88 -2.73 -2.53
N ARG A 350 -8.48 -2.28 -1.42
CA ARG A 350 -9.59 -1.29 -1.37
C ARG A 350 -10.94 -1.80 -1.91
N GLY A 351 -10.98 -2.97 -2.55
CA GLY A 351 -12.21 -3.61 -3.00
C GLY A 351 -12.79 -4.55 -1.95
N GLN A 352 -14.09 -4.37 -1.63
CA GLN A 352 -14.86 -5.30 -0.80
C GLN A 352 -14.89 -6.70 -1.43
N VAL A 353 -14.79 -7.74 -0.60
CA VAL A 353 -14.91 -9.14 -1.02
C VAL A 353 -16.32 -9.61 -0.74
N ARG A 354 -17.12 -9.77 -1.80
CA ARG A 354 -18.53 -10.17 -1.66
C ARG A 354 -18.65 -11.69 -1.40
N PRO A 355 -19.75 -12.17 -0.76
CA PRO A 355 -19.94 -13.60 -0.52
C PRO A 355 -19.87 -14.45 -1.80
N LYS A 356 -20.47 -13.97 -2.89
CA LYS A 356 -20.41 -14.64 -4.20
C LYS A 356 -18.98 -14.70 -4.76
N GLU A 357 -18.26 -13.57 -4.74
CA GLU A 357 -16.86 -13.50 -5.17
C GLU A 357 -15.96 -14.45 -4.36
N ARG A 358 -16.21 -14.56 -3.05
CA ARG A 358 -15.49 -15.51 -2.19
C ARG A 358 -15.76 -16.95 -2.59
N LEU A 359 -17.01 -17.31 -2.82
CA LEU A 359 -17.36 -18.65 -3.31
C LEU A 359 -16.65 -18.94 -4.62
N ASP A 360 -16.75 -18.03 -5.61
CA ASP A 360 -16.12 -18.19 -6.93
C ASP A 360 -14.59 -18.32 -6.81
N SER A 361 -13.98 -17.56 -5.91
CA SER A 361 -12.55 -17.60 -5.59
C SER A 361 -12.12 -18.92 -4.95
N GLU A 362 -12.88 -19.42 -3.99
CA GLU A 362 -12.62 -20.70 -3.32
C GLU A 362 -12.79 -21.89 -4.28
N ILE A 363 -13.78 -21.85 -5.18
CA ILE A 363 -13.95 -22.85 -6.24
C ILE A 363 -12.78 -22.82 -7.22
N PHE A 364 -12.38 -21.64 -7.69
CA PHE A 364 -11.20 -21.47 -8.54
C PHE A 364 -9.93 -22.03 -7.89
N TYR A 365 -9.72 -21.75 -6.60
CA TYR A 365 -8.60 -22.25 -5.82
C TYR A 365 -8.58 -23.79 -5.76
N VAL A 366 -9.73 -24.41 -5.51
CA VAL A 366 -9.86 -25.88 -5.49
C VAL A 366 -9.57 -26.47 -6.87
N GLN A 367 -10.16 -25.93 -7.94
CA GLN A 367 -9.93 -26.41 -9.30
C GLN A 367 -8.46 -26.36 -9.69
N ARG A 368 -7.78 -25.24 -9.41
CA ARG A 368 -6.35 -25.08 -9.68
C ARG A 368 -5.49 -26.03 -8.84
N GLY A 369 -5.81 -26.19 -7.55
CA GLY A 369 -5.08 -27.11 -6.67
C GLY A 369 -5.22 -28.59 -7.06
N LEU A 370 -6.40 -29.01 -7.51
CA LEU A 370 -6.61 -30.36 -8.05
C LEU A 370 -5.82 -30.58 -9.34
N ALA A 371 -5.80 -29.59 -10.24
CA ALA A 371 -5.01 -29.65 -11.47
C ALA A 371 -3.50 -29.74 -11.17
N ALA A 372 -2.99 -28.97 -10.21
CA ALA A 372 -1.61 -29.03 -9.76
C ALA A 372 -1.23 -30.42 -9.21
N LYS A 373 -2.05 -30.99 -8.30
CA LYS A 373 -1.84 -32.37 -7.78
C LYS A 373 -1.81 -33.42 -8.90
N GLN A 374 -2.66 -33.30 -9.92
CA GLN A 374 -2.67 -34.21 -11.08
C GLN A 374 -1.42 -34.06 -11.95
N GLN A 375 -0.88 -32.85 -12.10
CA GLN A 375 0.36 -32.60 -12.85
C GLN A 375 1.57 -33.14 -12.10
N GLU A 376 1.66 -32.95 -10.78
CA GLU A 376 2.72 -33.51 -9.94
C GLU A 376 2.79 -35.05 -10.03
N GLN A 377 1.64 -35.72 -10.00
CA GLN A 377 1.54 -37.18 -10.18
C GLN A 377 1.99 -37.65 -11.57
N LYS A 378 1.80 -36.84 -12.62
CA LYS A 378 2.28 -37.12 -13.98
C LYS A 378 3.77 -36.81 -14.18
N GLN A 379 4.32 -35.85 -13.46
CA GLN A 379 5.73 -35.46 -13.55
C GLN A 379 6.66 -36.34 -12.71
N GLN A 380 6.15 -37.07 -11.71
CA GLN A 380 6.93 -38.12 -11.03
C GLN A 380 7.41 -39.26 -11.95
N SER A 381 6.86 -39.37 -13.16
CA SER A 381 7.34 -40.29 -14.22
C SER A 381 8.39 -39.70 -15.18
N GLU A 382 8.59 -38.38 -15.23
CA GLU A 382 9.54 -37.75 -16.15
C GLU A 382 10.34 -36.65 -15.43
N LYS A 383 11.63 -36.88 -15.22
CA LYS A 383 12.55 -35.86 -14.69
C LYS A 383 12.67 -34.73 -15.71
N GLN A 384 11.94 -33.61 -15.56
CA GLN A 384 12.47 -32.28 -15.87
C GLN A 384 11.56 -31.08 -15.52
N VAL A 385 12.25 -30.01 -15.08
CA VAL A 385 11.85 -28.61 -14.84
C VAL A 385 11.06 -28.34 -13.56
N GLU A 386 11.76 -27.69 -12.62
CA GLU A 386 11.27 -27.14 -11.35
C GLU A 386 10.38 -25.92 -11.62
N TRP A 387 9.17 -26.13 -12.13
CA TRP A 387 8.14 -25.09 -12.13
C TRP A 387 7.58 -25.02 -10.71
N VAL A 388 7.81 -23.90 -10.01
CA VAL A 388 7.17 -23.67 -8.70
C VAL A 388 5.69 -23.46 -8.95
N LEU A 389 4.92 -24.56 -8.93
CA LEU A 389 3.47 -24.50 -8.97
C LEU A 389 2.98 -23.73 -7.74
N PRO A 390 1.93 -22.90 -7.86
CA PRO A 390 1.35 -22.23 -6.70
C PRO A 390 0.97 -23.27 -5.64
N HIS A 391 1.23 -22.98 -4.38
CA HIS A 391 0.94 -23.89 -3.29
C HIS A 391 -0.55 -23.81 -2.89
N TYR A 392 -1.21 -24.92 -2.56
CA TYR A 392 -2.64 -24.93 -2.22
C TYR A 392 -2.93 -25.55 -0.83
N PRO A 393 -2.44 -24.97 0.28
CA PRO A 393 -2.56 -25.54 1.62
C PRO A 393 -4.00 -25.66 2.12
N LEU A 394 -4.93 -24.88 1.56
CA LEU A 394 -6.36 -24.94 1.90
C LEU A 394 -7.17 -25.91 1.03
N LEU A 395 -6.53 -26.64 0.12
CA LEU A 395 -7.21 -27.44 -0.89
C LEU A 395 -8.20 -28.44 -0.28
N GLU A 396 -7.76 -29.24 0.69
CA GLU A 396 -8.57 -30.30 1.29
C GLU A 396 -9.76 -29.73 2.07
N THR A 397 -9.51 -28.67 2.85
CA THR A 397 -10.55 -27.96 3.62
C THR A 397 -11.60 -27.34 2.69
N LEU A 398 -11.17 -26.65 1.62
CA LEU A 398 -12.09 -26.01 0.67
C LEU A 398 -12.81 -27.03 -0.21
N GLN A 399 -12.15 -28.12 -0.59
CA GLN A 399 -12.78 -29.20 -1.35
C GLN A 399 -13.89 -29.87 -0.53
N ALA A 400 -13.65 -30.12 0.76
CA ALA A 400 -14.67 -30.64 1.67
C ALA A 400 -15.85 -29.66 1.82
N LYS A 401 -15.56 -28.37 1.99
CA LYS A 401 -16.57 -27.30 2.11
C LYS A 401 -17.47 -27.18 0.88
N HIS A 402 -16.88 -27.31 -0.32
CA HIS A 402 -17.59 -27.09 -1.60
C HIS A 402 -17.94 -28.37 -2.33
N LYS A 403 -17.91 -29.52 -1.65
CA LYS A 403 -18.08 -30.83 -2.28
C LYS A 403 -19.36 -30.91 -3.13
N ASP A 404 -20.49 -30.41 -2.63
CA ASP A 404 -21.76 -30.49 -3.36
C ASP A 404 -21.79 -29.59 -4.61
N VAL A 405 -21.23 -28.38 -4.50
CA VAL A 405 -21.11 -27.44 -5.63
C VAL A 405 -20.18 -28.00 -6.69
N ILE A 406 -19.03 -28.53 -6.28
CA ILE A 406 -18.06 -29.17 -7.17
C ILE A 406 -18.68 -30.41 -7.83
N MET A 407 -19.35 -31.27 -7.06
CA MET A 407 -20.02 -32.46 -7.59
C MET A 407 -21.17 -32.12 -8.54
N ALA A 408 -21.90 -31.02 -8.33
CA ALA A 408 -22.89 -30.53 -9.27
C ALA A 408 -22.23 -30.11 -10.59
N ILE A 409 -21.13 -29.36 -10.52
CA ILE A 409 -20.31 -28.96 -11.69
C ILE A 409 -19.79 -30.20 -12.47
N TYR A 410 -19.44 -31.29 -11.79
CA TYR A 410 -18.91 -32.51 -12.43
C TYR A 410 -19.97 -33.54 -12.85
N ARG A 411 -21.13 -33.63 -12.17
CA ARG A 411 -22.23 -34.57 -12.53
C ARG A 411 -22.97 -34.12 -13.78
N GLU A 412 -23.08 -32.82 -14.01
CA GLU A 412 -23.54 -32.26 -15.27
C GLU A 412 -22.42 -32.37 -16.31
N GLY A 413 -22.08 -33.58 -16.73
CA GLY A 413 -21.17 -33.87 -17.85
C GLY A 413 -21.63 -33.34 -19.22
N GLY A 414 -22.45 -32.30 -19.24
CA GLY A 414 -22.92 -31.57 -20.39
C GLY A 414 -22.88 -30.08 -20.07
N THR A 415 -22.36 -29.32 -21.01
CA THR A 415 -22.51 -27.87 -21.10
C THR A 415 -23.94 -27.41 -20.79
N ALA A 416 -24.20 -26.96 -19.57
CA ALA A 416 -25.31 -26.11 -19.12
C ALA A 416 -24.94 -25.73 -17.68
N SER A 417 -24.87 -24.48 -17.21
CA SER A 417 -25.57 -23.27 -17.58
C SER A 417 -24.69 -22.04 -17.31
N HIS A 418 -24.87 -21.06 -18.18
CA HIS A 418 -23.96 -19.96 -18.50
C HIS A 418 -24.22 -18.67 -17.68
N ASP A 419 -24.89 -18.74 -16.52
CA ASP A 419 -25.51 -17.56 -15.90
C ASP A 419 -24.90 -17.14 -14.54
N GLY A 420 -23.58 -17.16 -14.42
CA GLY A 420 -22.97 -16.61 -13.21
C GLY A 420 -21.47 -16.45 -13.21
N ILE A 421 -20.76 -17.18 -14.07
CA ILE A 421 -19.37 -16.88 -14.41
C ILE A 421 -19.46 -15.78 -15.46
N THR A 422 -18.97 -14.58 -15.15
CA THR A 422 -18.57 -13.66 -16.22
C THR A 422 -17.53 -14.41 -17.03
N HIS A 423 -17.94 -15.10 -18.09
CA HIS A 423 -17.03 -15.66 -19.06
C HIS A 423 -16.24 -14.46 -19.58
N MET A 424 -15.02 -14.31 -19.09
CA MET A 424 -14.15 -13.24 -19.57
C MET A 424 -14.00 -13.50 -21.06
N MET A 425 -14.55 -12.58 -21.86
CA MET A 425 -14.47 -12.64 -23.30
C MET A 425 -13.04 -12.26 -23.66
N LEU A 426 -12.28 -13.25 -24.11
CA LEU A 426 -10.89 -13.10 -24.52
C LEU A 426 -10.84 -12.62 -25.97
N HIS A 427 -10.11 -11.56 -26.21
CA HIS A 427 -9.73 -11.05 -27.53
C HIS A 427 -8.44 -11.74 -27.95
N LEU A 428 -8.56 -12.80 -28.75
CA LEU A 428 -7.42 -13.57 -29.21
C LEU A 428 -6.91 -13.04 -30.55
N ASN A 429 -5.59 -12.93 -30.67
CA ASN A 429 -4.92 -12.72 -31.96
C ASN A 429 -4.51 -14.09 -32.50
N ILE A 430 -5.20 -14.61 -33.50
CA ILE A 430 -4.93 -15.95 -34.05
C ILE A 430 -4.10 -15.81 -35.32
N CYS A 431 -2.89 -16.37 -35.31
CA CYS A 431 -1.99 -16.41 -36.45
C CYS A 431 -1.84 -17.84 -36.96
N CYS A 432 -1.92 -18.01 -38.28
CA CYS A 432 -1.67 -19.26 -38.98
C CYS A 432 -0.66 -18.99 -40.09
N ASP A 433 0.41 -19.77 -40.16
CA ASP A 433 1.46 -19.58 -41.17
C ASP A 433 0.85 -19.57 -42.58
N GLY A 434 1.10 -18.50 -43.36
CA GLY A 434 0.55 -18.34 -44.72
C GLY A 434 -0.83 -17.69 -44.83
N PHE A 435 -1.45 -17.31 -43.70
CA PHE A 435 -2.74 -16.60 -43.67
C PHE A 435 -2.62 -15.24 -42.98
N GLU A 436 -3.57 -14.34 -43.25
CA GLU A 436 -3.68 -13.08 -42.50
C GLU A 436 -4.09 -13.34 -41.05
N ASN A 437 -3.56 -12.54 -40.11
CA ASN A 437 -3.89 -12.65 -38.69
C ASN A 437 -5.35 -12.27 -38.44
N VAL A 438 -6.05 -13.07 -37.64
CA VAL A 438 -7.48 -12.87 -37.35
C VAL A 438 -7.69 -12.63 -35.87
N LYS A 439 -8.44 -11.57 -35.54
CA LYS A 439 -8.88 -11.29 -34.18
C LYS A 439 -10.22 -11.97 -33.91
N LYS A 440 -10.32 -12.74 -32.83
CA LYS A 440 -11.57 -13.40 -32.42
C LYS A 440 -11.83 -13.19 -30.95
N THR A 441 -13.07 -12.80 -30.64
CA THR A 441 -13.56 -12.74 -29.27
C THR A 441 -14.19 -14.07 -28.91
N VAL A 442 -13.68 -14.73 -27.88
CA VAL A 442 -14.16 -16.05 -27.43
C VAL A 442 -14.28 -16.09 -25.91
N PRO A 443 -15.21 -16.87 -25.35
CA PRO A 443 -15.29 -17.01 -23.90
C PRO A 443 -14.09 -17.82 -23.39
N SER A 444 -13.54 -17.43 -22.24
CA SER A 444 -12.45 -18.17 -21.57
C SER A 444 -12.81 -19.62 -21.23
N SER A 445 -14.10 -19.95 -21.12
CA SER A 445 -14.59 -21.32 -20.92
C SER A 445 -14.63 -22.17 -22.19
N MET A 446 -14.36 -21.61 -23.37
CA MET A 446 -14.35 -22.37 -24.62
C MET A 446 -13.30 -23.49 -24.53
N THR A 447 -13.65 -24.69 -25.00
CA THR A 447 -12.70 -25.81 -25.03
C THR A 447 -11.71 -25.66 -26.18
N VAL A 448 -10.53 -26.28 -26.04
CA VAL A 448 -9.54 -26.33 -27.12
C VAL A 448 -10.12 -27.00 -28.37
N GLY A 449 -10.97 -28.02 -28.24
CA GLY A 449 -11.67 -28.62 -29.38
C GLY A 449 -12.60 -27.63 -30.11
N LYS A 450 -13.31 -26.78 -29.36
CA LYS A 450 -14.12 -25.69 -29.95
C LYS A 450 -13.25 -24.60 -30.59
N LEU A 451 -12.10 -24.28 -29.99
CA LEU A 451 -11.10 -23.38 -30.61
C LEU A 451 -10.60 -23.95 -31.94
N LYS A 452 -10.27 -25.24 -32.01
CA LYS A 452 -9.84 -25.91 -33.24
C LYS A 452 -10.93 -25.93 -34.32
N ALA A 453 -12.20 -26.10 -33.91
CA ALA A 453 -13.33 -25.98 -34.82
C ALA A 453 -13.49 -24.55 -35.37
N LEU A 454 -13.26 -23.53 -34.54
CA LEU A 454 -13.23 -22.12 -34.97
C LEU A 454 -12.08 -21.86 -35.95
N ILE A 455 -10.87 -22.35 -35.65
CA ILE A 455 -9.69 -22.24 -36.53
C ILE A 455 -9.98 -22.89 -37.88
N ARG A 456 -10.64 -24.07 -37.90
CA ARG A 456 -11.09 -24.71 -39.15
C ARG A 456 -12.04 -23.80 -39.94
N ALA A 457 -12.99 -23.16 -39.28
CA ALA A 457 -13.94 -22.27 -39.96
C ALA A 457 -13.27 -21.01 -40.53
N VAL A 458 -12.19 -20.53 -39.90
CA VAL A 458 -11.48 -19.31 -40.31
C VAL A 458 -10.42 -19.59 -41.37
N PHE A 459 -9.60 -20.64 -41.19
CA PHE A 459 -8.42 -20.91 -42.01
C PHE A 459 -8.53 -22.18 -42.86
N GLY A 460 -9.60 -22.96 -42.75
CA GLY A 460 -9.82 -24.19 -43.52
C GLY A 460 -8.99 -25.39 -43.08
N VAL A 461 -8.12 -25.26 -42.07
CA VAL A 461 -7.27 -26.35 -41.57
C VAL A 461 -8.09 -27.35 -40.76
N ALA A 462 -8.01 -28.65 -41.06
CA ALA A 462 -8.72 -29.68 -40.30
C ALA A 462 -8.17 -29.81 -38.86
N PRO A 463 -9.02 -30.03 -37.82
CA PRO A 463 -8.57 -30.11 -36.42
C PRO A 463 -7.44 -31.10 -36.15
N SER A 464 -7.41 -32.22 -36.89
CA SER A 464 -6.36 -33.24 -36.83
C SER A 464 -4.99 -32.75 -37.32
N ASN A 465 -4.97 -31.70 -38.13
CA ASN A 465 -3.77 -31.11 -38.72
C ASN A 465 -3.38 -29.79 -38.04
N GLN A 466 -4.06 -29.43 -36.95
CA GLN A 466 -3.79 -28.20 -36.20
C GLN A 466 -2.94 -28.52 -34.97
N ARG A 467 -1.71 -28.00 -34.96
CA ARG A 467 -0.96 -27.83 -33.71
C ARG A 467 -1.17 -26.40 -33.22
N VAL A 468 -1.84 -26.25 -32.08
CA VAL A 468 -2.23 -24.94 -31.54
C VAL A 468 -1.43 -24.66 -30.28
N SER A 469 -0.87 -23.46 -30.19
CA SER A 469 -0.15 -22.99 -29.02
C SER A 469 -0.50 -21.54 -28.74
N PHE A 470 -0.31 -21.07 -27.51
CA PHE A 470 -0.49 -19.66 -27.18
C PHE A 470 0.73 -19.08 -26.48
N PHE A 471 0.86 -17.77 -26.58
CA PHE A 471 1.87 -16.95 -25.90
C PHE A 471 1.15 -15.98 -24.97
N SER A 472 1.60 -15.89 -23.72
CA SER A 472 1.09 -14.93 -22.74
C SER A 472 1.91 -13.65 -22.87
N GLY A 473 1.24 -12.50 -23.03
CA GLY A 473 1.90 -11.19 -23.02
C GLY A 473 1.93 -10.43 -24.35
N ASP A 474 2.13 -9.12 -24.24
CA ASP A 474 2.29 -8.18 -25.36
C ASP A 474 3.65 -8.36 -26.06
N ASP A 475 3.65 -8.13 -27.38
CA ASP A 475 4.79 -8.19 -28.30
C ASP A 475 6.08 -7.58 -27.71
N ALA A 476 6.98 -8.40 -27.13
CA ALA A 476 8.42 -8.10 -26.98
C ALA A 476 9.30 -9.18 -26.32
N VAL A 477 8.76 -10.23 -25.68
CA VAL A 477 9.61 -11.21 -24.94
C VAL A 477 9.36 -12.63 -25.41
N ILE A 478 10.45 -13.38 -25.61
CA ILE A 478 10.48 -14.78 -26.02
C ILE A 478 9.94 -15.66 -24.87
N GLU A 479 8.63 -15.67 -24.63
CA GLU A 479 7.99 -16.72 -23.85
C GLU A 479 7.88 -17.99 -24.69
N ARG A 480 8.08 -19.16 -24.06
CA ARG A 480 7.85 -20.45 -24.72
C ARG A 480 6.36 -20.63 -24.95
N ALA A 481 5.99 -20.99 -26.18
CA ALA A 481 4.62 -21.29 -26.56
C ALA A 481 4.07 -22.43 -25.69
N THR A 482 2.91 -22.25 -25.07
CA THR A 482 2.21 -23.32 -24.35
C THR A 482 1.30 -24.05 -25.33
N GLU A 483 1.54 -25.34 -25.55
CA GLU A 483 0.75 -26.16 -26.48
C GLU A 483 -0.63 -26.47 -25.87
N LEU A 484 -1.68 -26.27 -26.68
CA LEU A 484 -3.06 -26.60 -26.34
C LEU A 484 -3.36 -28.02 -26.81
N ASP A 485 -2.89 -29.00 -26.04
CA ASP A 485 -2.82 -30.42 -26.41
C ASP A 485 -4.07 -31.24 -26.04
N ASN A 486 -4.90 -30.77 -25.11
CA ASN A 486 -6.09 -31.46 -24.64
C ASN A 486 -7.37 -30.76 -25.09
N GLU A 487 -8.04 -31.37 -26.07
CA GLU A 487 -9.25 -30.81 -26.71
C GLU A 487 -10.46 -30.69 -25.76
N LEU A 488 -10.47 -31.42 -24.64
CA LEU A 488 -11.54 -31.39 -23.65
C LEU A 488 -11.38 -30.25 -22.64
N GLN A 489 -10.18 -29.67 -22.51
CA GLN A 489 -9.91 -28.63 -21.54
C GLN A 489 -10.27 -27.24 -22.07
N SER A 490 -10.57 -26.31 -21.16
CA SER A 490 -10.92 -24.92 -21.49
C SER A 490 -9.70 -24.02 -21.69
N LEU A 491 -9.87 -22.89 -22.38
CA LEU A 491 -8.80 -21.88 -22.49
C LEU A 491 -8.40 -21.33 -21.10
N ALA A 492 -9.36 -21.20 -20.18
CA ALA A 492 -9.11 -20.81 -18.79
C ALA A 492 -8.23 -21.84 -18.03
N PHE A 493 -8.40 -23.14 -18.30
CA PHE A 493 -7.56 -24.20 -17.74
C PHE A 493 -6.09 -23.96 -18.09
N TYR A 494 -5.82 -23.71 -19.37
CA TYR A 494 -4.49 -23.37 -19.88
C TYR A 494 -3.98 -21.99 -19.46
N GLY A 495 -4.84 -21.14 -18.86
CA GLY A 495 -4.46 -19.80 -18.43
C GLY A 495 -4.33 -18.79 -19.56
N VAL A 496 -5.01 -19.03 -20.70
CA VAL A 496 -5.02 -18.08 -21.82
C VAL A 496 -5.58 -16.73 -21.35
N SER A 497 -4.77 -15.68 -21.49
CA SER A 497 -5.07 -14.31 -21.10
C SER A 497 -5.78 -13.54 -22.22
N ASP A 498 -6.42 -12.41 -21.86
CA ASP A 498 -6.98 -11.49 -22.85
C ASP A 498 -5.85 -10.85 -23.66
N GLY A 499 -6.01 -10.73 -24.99
CA GLY A 499 -4.96 -10.24 -25.88
C GLY A 499 -3.96 -11.31 -26.36
N ALA A 500 -4.02 -12.54 -25.85
CA ALA A 500 -3.05 -13.60 -26.14
C ALA A 500 -2.91 -13.89 -27.65
N LEU A 501 -1.66 -14.16 -28.06
CA LEU A 501 -1.34 -14.61 -29.41
C LEU A 501 -1.47 -16.13 -29.49
N VAL A 502 -2.42 -16.60 -30.30
CA VAL A 502 -2.63 -18.02 -30.58
C VAL A 502 -1.98 -18.36 -31.92
N ARG A 503 -0.94 -19.19 -31.89
CA ARG A 503 -0.25 -19.68 -33.07
C ARG A 503 -0.76 -21.05 -33.48
N VAL A 504 -1.16 -21.14 -34.75
CA VAL A 504 -1.62 -22.35 -35.42
C VAL A 504 -0.57 -22.77 -36.44
N VAL A 505 -0.08 -24.00 -36.29
CA VAL A 505 0.79 -24.64 -37.29
C VAL A 505 -0.04 -25.70 -38.01
N ASP A 506 -0.18 -25.55 -39.32
CA ASP A 506 -0.78 -26.57 -40.18
C ASP A 506 0.24 -27.69 -40.45
N THR A 507 0.04 -28.84 -39.84
CA THR A 507 0.93 -29.99 -39.98
C THR A 507 0.71 -30.75 -41.29
N SER A 508 -0.30 -30.42 -42.09
CA SER A 508 -0.51 -31.04 -43.40
C SER A 508 0.51 -30.59 -44.46
N LEU A 509 1.14 -29.43 -44.26
CA LEU A 509 2.11 -28.83 -45.18
C LEU A 509 3.56 -29.28 -44.90
N ARG A 510 3.79 -30.02 -43.82
CA ARG A 510 5.10 -30.59 -43.45
C ARG A 510 4.96 -32.11 -43.36
N ARG A 511 4.93 -32.79 -44.51
CA ARG A 511 5.14 -34.24 -44.59
C ARG A 511 6.56 -34.54 -45.03
#